data_AF-A0A8E6RM37-F1
#
_entry.id   AF-A0A8E6RM37-F1
#
_cell.length_a   1.000
_cell.length_b   1.000
_cell.length_c   1.000
_cell.angle_alpha   90.00
_cell.angle_beta   90.00
_cell.angle_gamma   90.00
#
_symmetry.space_group_name_H-M   'P 1'
#
loop_
_entity.id
_entity.type
_entity.pdbx_description
1 polymer ?
#
loop_
_entity_poly.entity_id
_entity_poly.type
_entity_poly.pdbx_seq_one_letter_code
_entity_poly.pdbx_strand_id
1 'polypeptide(L)' 'MTNRELVDAAIELAGEFYAMQGYSHRPGFKYWESPHPHERLCFEMACVAFETIRGSDVMDAVSELEDEE' A
#
# COMPACT_ATOMS: atom_id res chain seq x y z
N MET A 1 1.16 14.87 5.65
CA MET A 1 1.70 13.58 5.19
C MET A 1 2.20 13.84 3.78
N THR A 2 3.46 13.59 3.49
CA THR A 2 4.00 13.62 2.12
C THR A 2 3.53 12.39 1.35
N ASN A 3 3.67 12.38 0.02
CA ASN A 3 3.34 11.20 -0.79
C ASN A 3 4.14 9.97 -0.35
N ARG A 4 5.45 10.14 -0.08
CA ARG A 4 6.29 9.07 0.47
C ARG A 4 5.73 8.55 1.80
N GLU A 5 5.41 9.43 2.74
CA GLU A 5 4.83 9.02 4.04
C GLU A 5 3.47 8.33 3.88
N LEU A 6 2.66 8.73 2.89
CA LEU A 6 1.37 8.11 2.60
C LEU A 6 1.53 6.71 2.02
N VAL A 7 2.41 6.56 1.03
CA VAL A 7 2.70 5.26 0.41
C VAL A 7 3.35 4.31 1.42
N ASP A 8 4.30 4.78 2.21
CA ASP A 8 4.92 3.98 3.28
C ASP A 8 3.86 3.51 4.29
N ALA A 9 2.95 4.39 4.72
CA ALA A 9 1.87 4.02 5.64
C ALA A 9 0.90 3.00 5.02
N ALA A 10 0.63 3.08 3.71
CA ALA A 10 -0.19 2.10 3.00
C ALA A 10 0.50 0.74 2.86
N ILE A 11 1.82 0.71 2.63
CA ILE A 11 2.62 -0.52 2.60
C ILE A 11 2.59 -1.23 3.95
N GLU A 12 2.75 -0.48 5.05
CA GLU A 12 2.70 -1.06 6.41
C GLU A 12 1.31 -1.64 6.71
N LEU A 13 0.24 -0.91 6.38
CA LEU A 13 -1.13 -1.39 6.58
C LEU A 13 -1.44 -2.64 5.72
N ALA A 14 -1.00 -2.66 4.47
CA ALA A 14 -1.10 -3.84 3.61
C ALA A 14 -0.33 -5.04 4.21
N GLY A 15 0.82 -4.77 4.82
CA GLY A 15 1.61 -5.72 5.58
C GLY A 15 0.85 -6.31 6.76
N GLU A 16 0.17 -5.49 7.55
CA GLU A 16 -0.68 -5.94 8.65
C GLU A 16 -1.81 -6.85 8.15
N PHE A 17 -2.51 -6.47 7.08
CA PHE A 17 -3.55 -7.31 6.49
C PHE A 17 -3.01 -8.65 5.97
N TYR A 18 -1.81 -8.66 5.40
CA TYR A 18 -1.16 -9.90 4.96
C TYR A 18 -0.77 -10.78 6.16
N ALA A 19 -0.26 -10.17 7.23
CA ALA A 19 0.10 -10.86 8.47
C ALA A 19 -1.10 -11.44 9.22
N MET A 20 -2.24 -10.73 9.24
CA MET A 20 -3.50 -11.24 9.81
C MET A 20 -3.97 -12.54 9.15
N GLN A 21 -3.55 -12.79 7.92
CA GLN A 21 -3.88 -13.99 7.16
C GLN A 21 -2.84 -15.12 7.33
N GLY A 22 -1.85 -14.92 8.20
CA GLY A 22 -0.83 -15.91 8.53
C GLY A 22 0.44 -15.85 7.68
N TYR A 23 0.60 -14.81 6.86
CA TYR A 23 1.79 -14.61 6.03
C TYR A 23 2.82 -13.68 6.69
N SER A 24 4.04 -13.63 6.16
CA SER A 24 5.08 -12.72 6.62
C SER A 24 5.14 -11.46 5.75
N HIS A 25 5.01 -10.29 6.37
CA HIS A 25 5.21 -8.99 5.71
C HIS A 25 6.70 -8.71 5.44
N ARG A 26 6.98 -7.99 4.35
CA ARG A 26 8.30 -7.52 3.93
C ARG A 26 8.31 -5.98 3.95
N PRO A 27 9.04 -5.34 4.87
CA PRO A 27 9.12 -3.88 4.93
C PRO A 27 9.58 -3.27 3.61
N GLY A 28 8.92 -2.21 3.16
CA GLY A 28 9.22 -1.52 1.90
C GLY A 28 8.88 -2.31 0.62
N PHE A 29 8.17 -3.43 0.72
CA PHE A 29 7.75 -4.20 -0.45
C PHE A 29 6.68 -3.44 -1.25
N LYS A 30 6.96 -3.19 -2.54
CA LYS A 30 6.00 -2.59 -3.49
C LYS A 30 4.90 -3.60 -3.83
N TYR A 31 3.88 -3.67 -2.99
CA TYR A 31 2.78 -4.63 -3.15
C TYR A 31 2.05 -4.50 -4.49
N TRP A 32 1.96 -3.29 -5.06
CA TRP A 32 1.32 -3.04 -6.36
C TRP A 32 2.06 -3.69 -7.55
N GLU A 33 3.37 -3.91 -7.41
CA GLU A 33 4.19 -4.61 -8.42
C GLU A 33 4.19 -6.13 -8.24
N SER A 34 3.54 -6.66 -7.20
CA SER A 34 3.58 -8.10 -6.92
C SER A 34 2.90 -8.93 -8.01
N PRO A 35 3.50 -10.05 -8.46
CA PRO A 35 2.82 -11.00 -9.34
C PRO A 35 1.73 -11.80 -8.60
N HIS A 36 1.71 -11.79 -7.26
CA HIS A 36 0.76 -12.54 -6.45
C HIS A 36 -0.55 -11.74 -6.28
N PRO A 37 -1.71 -12.25 -6.75
CA PRO A 37 -2.99 -11.56 -6.63
C PRO A 37 -3.36 -11.22 -5.18
N HIS A 38 -2.95 -12.07 -4.24
CA HIS A 38 -3.27 -11.89 -2.83
C HIS A 38 -2.49 -10.76 -2.17
N GLU A 39 -1.21 -10.59 -2.51
CA GLU A 39 -0.40 -9.46 -2.06
C GLU A 39 -0.97 -8.15 -2.61
N ARG A 40 -1.34 -8.12 -3.90
CA ARG A 40 -2.00 -6.94 -4.52
C ARG A 40 -3.33 -6.61 -3.85
N LEU A 41 -4.16 -7.60 -3.54
CA LEU A 41 -5.43 -7.38 -2.83
C LEU A 41 -5.21 -6.75 -1.44
N CYS A 42 -4.18 -7.18 -0.70
CA CYS A 42 -3.89 -6.58 0.61
C CYS A 42 -3.56 -5.09 0.50
N PHE A 43 -2.87 -4.69 -0.57
CA PHE A 43 -2.58 -3.29 -0.85
C PHE A 43 -3.81 -2.52 -1.32
N GLU A 44 -4.64 -3.10 -2.18
CA GLU A 44 -5.91 -2.51 -2.60
C GLU A 44 -6.82 -2.24 -1.39
N MET A 45 -6.91 -3.16 -0.42
CA MET A 45 -7.63 -2.93 0.83
C MET A 45 -7.07 -1.75 1.63
N ALA A 46 -5.74 -1.58 1.66
CA ALA A 46 -5.11 -0.43 2.32
C ALA A 46 -5.46 0.87 1.60
N CYS A 47 -5.39 0.92 0.26
CA CYS A 47 -5.80 2.08 -0.53
C CYS A 47 -7.25 2.47 -0.24
N VAL A 48 -8.18 1.50 -0.28
CA VAL A 48 -9.61 1.73 0.04
C VAL A 48 -9.77 2.24 1.47
N ALA A 49 -9.01 1.72 2.44
CA ALA A 49 -9.08 2.19 3.82
C ALA A 49 -8.62 3.66 3.95
N PHE A 50 -7.53 4.04 3.29
CA PHE A 50 -7.04 5.43 3.29
C PHE A 50 -8.00 6.39 2.58
N GLU A 51 -8.55 6.00 1.44
CA GLU A 51 -9.56 6.78 0.73
C GLU A 51 -10.81 6.96 1.60
N THR A 52 -11.31 5.88 2.19
CA THR A 52 -12.54 5.89 2.99
C THR A 52 -12.42 6.66 4.30
N ILE A 53 -11.30 6.51 5.02
CA ILE A 53 -11.14 7.07 6.37
C ILE A 53 -10.53 8.48 6.33
N ARG A 54 -9.62 8.73 5.39
CA ARG A 54 -8.83 9.97 5.33
C ARG A 54 -9.06 10.80 4.07
N GLY A 55 -9.78 10.29 3.07
CA GLY A 55 -9.94 10.96 1.78
C GLY A 55 -8.63 11.13 1.03
N SER A 56 -7.66 10.24 1.28
CA SER A 56 -6.33 10.28 0.66
C SER A 56 -6.25 9.21 -0.44
N ASP A 57 -5.82 9.61 -1.64
CA ASP A 57 -5.59 8.69 -2.76
C ASP A 57 -4.14 8.18 -2.72
N VAL A 58 -3.98 6.92 -2.34
CA VAL A 58 -2.66 6.27 -2.25
C VAL A 58 -2.10 6.00 -3.64
N MET A 59 -2.93 5.65 -4.62
CA MET A 59 -2.45 5.29 -5.95
C MET A 59 -1.98 6.52 -6.73
N ASP A 60 -2.64 7.66 -6.55
CA ASP A 60 -2.17 8.96 -7.05
C ASP A 60 -0.78 9.29 -6.50
N ALA A 61 -0.59 9.13 -5.18
CA ALA A 61 0.71 9.33 -4.54
C ALA A 61 1.78 8.33 -5.02
N VAL A 62 1.42 7.08 -5.33
CA VAL A 62 2.34 6.10 -5.95
C VAL A 62 2.77 6.59 -7.33
N SER A 63 1.82 7.00 -8.18
CA SER A 63 2.11 7.49 -9.53
C SER A 63 3.02 8.71 -9.50
N GLU A 64 2.76 9.68 -8.62
CA GLU A 64 3.64 10.86 -8.47
C GLU A 64 5.07 10.48 -8.04
N LEU A 65 5.23 9.47 -7.17
CA LEU A 65 6.56 8.98 -6.77
C LEU A 65 7.28 8.21 -7.88
N GLU A 66 6.55 7.47 -8.72
CA GLU A 66 7.13 6.73 -9.84
C GLU A 66 7.57 7.67 -10.97
N ASP A 67 6.88 8.79 -11.17
CA ASP A 67 7.25 9.82 -12.16
C ASP A 67 8.47 10.66 -11.73
N GLU A 68 8.78 10.71 -10.43
CA GLU A 68 9.94 11.42 -9.87
C GLU A 68 11.26 10.60 -9.90
N GLU A 69 11.21 9.28 -10.17
CA GLU A 69 12.33 8.33 -10.14
C GLU A 69 12.90 7.98 -11.53
#